data_AF-A0AAW1E9X7-F1
#
_entry.id   AF-A0AAW1E9X7-F1
#
_cell.length_a   1.000
_cell.length_b   1.000
_cell.length_c   1.000
_cell.angle_alpha   90.00
_cell.angle_beta   90.00
_cell.angle_gamma   90.00
#
_symmetry.space_group_name_H-M   'P 1'
#
loop_
_entity.id
_entity.type
_entity.pdbx_description
1 polymer ?
#
loop_
_entity_poly.entity_id
_entity_poly.type
_entity_poly.pdbx_seq_one_letter_code
_entity_poly.pdbx_strand_id
1 'polypeptide(L)'
;MGGTVGGVKSVSHTDGQQIRYQQGEEEEEEEEKKKKKKKKKKKKKKKKKKKKKKKKKKKKKKKKKKKKKKKKKKKKKKKKKKKKKFYFIITLIESTLIGLISGGDESAYRWETDHLGTWCGLNNLELNALKTVEMDVDFRKNTAPPAPITLCDSPYHSSFRFLGSIISQDLKWELNISSITKKAQQRMNFLRQLKKFNLPKTMMVHFYTAIIESILCSSITVWYAAATAKDKGRLQRIIRSAEKVIGCNLPSLQDLFASRTLKRARRIVADPSHPAHDLLVPLPSGRMLKSIRTKTSRHMNCFFPSAVGLINRARDPH
;
A
#
# COMPACT_ATOMS: atom_id res chain seq x y z
N MET A 1 67.41 -99.36 8.43
CA MET A 1 67.86 -99.95 9.72
C MET A 1 68.41 -98.84 10.60
N GLY A 2 67.85 -98.66 11.82
CA GLY A 2 68.29 -97.92 13.05
C GLY A 2 68.85 -96.48 12.93
N GLY A 3 68.68 -95.51 13.84
CA GLY A 3 68.20 -95.37 15.22
C GLY A 3 68.60 -93.96 15.77
N THR A 4 68.03 -93.52 16.89
CA THR A 4 67.88 -92.16 17.51
C THR A 4 69.06 -91.49 18.27
N VAL A 5 68.94 -90.17 18.58
CA VAL A 5 69.01 -89.43 19.90
C VAL A 5 69.68 -88.02 19.82
N GLY A 6 69.19 -87.01 20.60
CA GLY A 6 69.60 -85.58 20.63
C GLY A 6 70.39 -85.06 21.86
N GLY A 7 70.49 -83.72 22.05
CA GLY A 7 71.09 -83.03 23.23
C GLY A 7 71.19 -81.48 23.14
N VAL A 8 71.17 -80.77 24.30
CA VAL A 8 71.03 -79.29 24.55
C VAL A 8 72.20 -78.73 25.41
N LYS A 9 72.54 -77.39 25.37
CA LYS A 9 73.13 -76.60 26.53
C LYS A 9 73.30 -75.04 26.37
N SER A 10 72.91 -74.32 27.46
CA SER A 10 73.33 -73.09 28.26
C SER A 10 74.13 -71.81 27.81
N VAL A 11 74.06 -70.72 28.63
CA VAL A 11 74.30 -69.23 28.47
C VAL A 11 75.41 -68.61 29.40
N SER A 12 75.95 -67.38 29.14
CA SER A 12 76.80 -66.53 30.06
C SER A 12 76.64 -64.97 29.93
N HIS A 13 77.25 -64.16 30.84
CA HIS A 13 76.92 -62.78 31.30
C HIS A 13 78.15 -61.81 31.40
N THR A 14 78.15 -60.64 30.73
CA THR A 14 78.98 -59.40 30.96
C THR A 14 78.38 -58.23 30.13
N ASP A 15 78.18 -57.02 30.68
CA ASP A 15 78.20 -55.69 29.99
C ASP A 15 77.45 -54.57 30.75
N GLY A 16 78.07 -53.97 31.79
CA GLY A 16 77.43 -52.97 32.67
C GLY A 16 77.87 -51.49 32.51
N GLN A 17 79.03 -51.19 31.91
CA GLN A 17 79.55 -49.80 31.77
C GLN A 17 79.32 -49.17 30.40
N GLN A 18 79.06 -49.97 29.36
CA GLN A 18 78.65 -49.50 28.03
C GLN A 18 77.22 -48.93 28.03
N ILE A 19 76.43 -49.33 29.03
CA ILE A 19 75.01 -48.96 29.17
C ILE A 19 74.83 -47.45 29.39
N ARG A 20 75.72 -46.76 30.13
CA ARG A 20 75.53 -45.33 30.45
C ARG A 20 75.85 -44.38 29.27
N TYR A 21 76.83 -44.72 28.42
CA TYR A 21 77.11 -43.99 27.18
C TYR A 21 76.09 -44.30 26.08
N GLN A 22 75.65 -45.57 25.99
CA GLN A 22 74.53 -45.95 25.10
C GLN A 22 73.20 -45.29 25.52
N GLN A 23 72.94 -45.12 26.82
CA GLN A 23 71.76 -44.39 27.31
C GLN A 23 71.74 -42.92 26.89
N GLY A 24 72.89 -42.24 26.84
CA GLY A 24 72.99 -40.85 26.37
C GLY A 24 72.75 -40.68 24.87
N GLU A 25 73.32 -41.57 24.04
CA GLU A 25 73.07 -41.58 22.59
C GLU A 25 71.63 -42.00 22.24
N GLU A 26 71.07 -42.97 22.97
CA GLU A 26 69.65 -43.34 22.85
C GLU A 26 68.73 -42.18 23.27
N GLU A 27 69.05 -41.44 24.33
CA GLU A 27 68.30 -40.23 24.72
C GLU A 27 68.38 -39.12 23.65
N GLU A 28 69.55 -38.87 23.05
CA GLU A 28 69.70 -37.90 21.95
C GLU A 28 68.95 -38.33 20.68
N GLU A 29 69.03 -39.61 20.31
CA GLU A 29 68.33 -40.16 19.16
C GLU A 29 66.81 -40.17 19.40
N GLU A 30 66.37 -40.42 20.63
CA GLU A 30 64.98 -40.30 21.05
C GLU A 30 64.52 -38.84 21.02
N GLU A 31 65.37 -37.88 21.41
CA GLU A 31 65.11 -36.45 21.31
C GLU A 31 65.01 -35.98 19.85
N GLU A 32 65.85 -36.51 18.95
CA GLU A 32 65.82 -36.23 17.52
C GLU A 32 64.58 -36.85 16.84
N LYS A 33 64.21 -38.08 17.23
CA LYS A 33 62.93 -38.73 16.86
C LYS A 33 61.74 -37.91 17.38
N LYS A 34 61.79 -37.37 18.62
CA LYS A 34 60.80 -36.44 19.19
C LYS A 34 60.73 -35.14 18.37
N LYS A 35 61.86 -34.55 17.97
CA LYS A 35 61.96 -33.36 17.09
C LYS A 35 61.39 -33.62 15.70
N LYS A 36 61.72 -34.75 15.04
CA LYS A 36 61.16 -35.20 13.76
C LYS A 36 59.65 -35.43 13.85
N LYS A 37 59.14 -36.07 14.92
CA LYS A 37 57.71 -36.26 15.21
C LYS A 37 56.99 -34.91 15.40
N LYS A 38 57.61 -33.95 16.11
CA LYS A 38 57.12 -32.56 16.28
C LYS A 38 57.05 -31.80 14.94
N LYS A 39 58.06 -31.95 14.06
CA LYS A 39 58.10 -31.38 12.69
C LYS A 39 57.01 -31.98 11.79
N LYS A 40 56.80 -33.30 11.84
CA LYS A 40 55.72 -34.02 11.11
C LYS A 40 54.33 -33.59 11.60
N LYS A 41 54.12 -33.45 12.93
CA LYS A 41 52.91 -32.87 13.54
C LYS A 41 52.68 -31.42 13.07
N LYS A 42 53.70 -30.56 13.05
CA LYS A 42 53.63 -29.18 12.51
C LYS A 42 53.23 -29.16 11.02
N LYS A 43 53.82 -30.01 10.17
CA LYS A 43 53.45 -30.14 8.74
C LYS A 43 51.99 -30.60 8.56
N LYS A 44 51.52 -31.60 9.32
CA LYS A 44 50.10 -32.04 9.34
C LYS A 44 49.16 -30.91 9.76
N LYS A 45 49.52 -30.13 10.80
CA LYS A 45 48.76 -28.96 11.29
C LYS A 45 48.68 -27.85 10.21
N LYS A 46 49.78 -27.56 9.51
CA LYS A 46 49.81 -26.63 8.35
C LYS A 46 48.92 -27.11 7.19
N LYS A 47 48.99 -28.39 6.79
CA LYS A 47 48.10 -28.98 5.75
C LYS A 47 46.62 -28.91 6.16
N LYS A 48 46.28 -29.22 7.42
CA LYS A 48 44.90 -29.09 7.96
C LYS A 48 44.41 -27.63 7.94
N LYS A 49 45.27 -26.67 8.31
CA LYS A 49 44.98 -25.22 8.18
C LYS A 49 44.73 -24.79 6.73
N LYS A 50 45.57 -25.22 5.76
CA LYS A 50 45.37 -24.95 4.32
C LYS A 50 44.05 -25.54 3.79
N LYS A 51 43.72 -26.80 4.13
CA LYS A 51 42.42 -27.42 3.76
C LYS A 51 41.23 -26.66 4.37
N LYS A 52 41.30 -26.25 5.64
CA LYS A 52 40.27 -25.39 6.28
C LYS A 52 40.11 -24.04 5.57
N LYS A 53 41.21 -23.36 5.19
CA LYS A 53 41.18 -22.11 4.41
C LYS A 53 40.53 -22.31 3.03
N LYS A 54 40.87 -23.37 2.29
CA LYS A 54 40.23 -23.71 0.99
C LYS A 54 38.72 -23.98 1.15
N LYS A 55 38.30 -24.75 2.16
CA LYS A 55 36.86 -24.97 2.48
C LYS A 55 36.14 -23.66 2.81
N LYS A 56 36.74 -22.75 3.61
CA LYS A 56 36.18 -21.42 3.90
C LYS A 56 36.03 -20.57 2.62
N LYS A 57 37.02 -20.55 1.72
CA LYS A 57 36.94 -19.84 0.43
C LYS A 57 35.82 -20.40 -0.47
N LYS A 58 35.68 -21.73 -0.59
CA LYS A 58 34.57 -22.37 -1.33
C LYS A 58 33.20 -22.03 -0.73
N LYS A 59 33.04 -22.06 0.60
CA LYS A 59 31.79 -21.62 1.29
C LYS A 59 31.47 -20.14 1.01
N LYS A 60 32.47 -19.24 1.05
CA LYS A 60 32.30 -17.81 0.69
C LYS A 60 31.85 -17.62 -0.77
N LYS A 61 32.45 -18.35 -1.74
CA LYS A 61 32.03 -18.32 -3.16
C LYS A 61 30.59 -18.82 -3.35
N LYS A 62 30.18 -19.93 -2.70
CA LYS A 62 28.79 -20.42 -2.73
C LYS A 62 27.80 -19.41 -2.12
N LYS A 63 28.13 -18.77 -0.98
CA LYS A 63 27.32 -17.69 -0.38
C LYS A 63 27.17 -16.48 -1.33
N LYS A 64 28.24 -16.05 -2.00
CA LYS A 64 28.18 -14.96 -3.01
C LYS A 64 27.29 -15.33 -4.21
N LYS A 65 27.41 -16.55 -4.76
CA LYS A 65 26.53 -17.03 -5.86
C LYS A 65 25.05 -17.08 -5.42
N LYS A 66 24.74 -17.59 -4.22
CA LYS A 66 23.37 -17.58 -3.64
C LYS A 66 22.84 -16.15 -3.48
N LYS A 67 23.65 -15.19 -2.99
CA LYS A 67 23.26 -13.77 -2.89
C LYS A 67 22.98 -13.15 -4.27
N LYS A 68 23.81 -13.41 -5.30
CA LYS A 68 23.58 -12.95 -6.68
C LYS A 68 22.29 -13.53 -7.28
N LYS A 69 22.01 -14.83 -7.11
CA LYS A 69 20.74 -15.45 -7.53
C LYS A 69 19.52 -14.85 -6.80
N LYS A 70 19.61 -14.61 -5.48
CA LYS A 70 18.55 -13.91 -4.71
C LYS A 70 18.33 -12.48 -5.21
N LYS A 71 19.39 -11.71 -5.53
CA LYS A 71 19.27 -10.37 -6.13
C LYS A 71 18.64 -10.41 -7.53
N LYS A 72 19.02 -11.35 -8.41
CA LYS A 72 18.39 -11.55 -9.73
C LYS A 72 16.90 -11.92 -9.60
N LYS A 73 16.53 -12.83 -8.68
CA LYS A 73 15.12 -13.15 -8.37
C LYS A 73 14.35 -11.93 -7.83
N LYS A 74 14.94 -11.13 -6.94
CA LYS A 74 14.33 -9.86 -6.46
C LYS A 74 14.17 -8.83 -7.58
N LYS A 75 15.13 -8.69 -8.49
CA LYS A 75 15.02 -7.80 -9.68
C LYS A 75 13.97 -8.29 -10.68
N LYS A 76 13.86 -9.61 -10.96
CA LYS A 76 12.78 -10.19 -11.77
C LYS A 76 11.40 -10.02 -11.09
N LYS A 77 11.30 -10.20 -9.76
CA LYS A 77 10.07 -9.89 -8.99
C LYS A 77 9.72 -8.41 -9.00
N LYS A 78 10.69 -7.48 -8.96
CA LYS A 78 10.45 -6.04 -9.16
C LYS A 78 10.04 -5.70 -10.60
N LYS A 79 10.65 -6.33 -11.63
CA LYS A 79 10.23 -6.22 -13.04
C LYS A 79 8.82 -6.77 -13.28
N LYS A 80 8.40 -7.86 -12.61
CA LYS A 80 7.01 -8.36 -12.60
C LYS A 80 6.05 -7.46 -11.79
N LYS A 81 6.47 -6.91 -10.64
CA LYS A 81 5.65 -5.98 -9.84
C LYS A 81 5.46 -4.60 -10.48
N LYS A 82 6.40 -4.13 -11.31
CA LYS A 82 6.20 -2.94 -12.17
C LYS A 82 5.32 -3.23 -13.40
N LYS A 83 5.01 -4.50 -13.70
CA LYS A 83 4.23 -4.94 -14.87
C LYS A 83 2.77 -5.31 -14.56
N LYS A 84 2.24 -4.99 -13.37
CA LYS A 84 0.79 -4.90 -13.19
C LYS A 84 0.43 -3.43 -13.16
N LYS A 85 0.16 -2.94 -14.37
CA LYS A 85 -0.28 -1.60 -14.73
C LYS A 85 -1.77 -1.55 -14.45
N PHE A 86 -2.28 -0.52 -13.78
CA PHE A 86 -3.69 -0.39 -13.48
C PHE A 86 -4.11 1.04 -13.81
N TYR A 87 -5.10 1.19 -14.69
CA TYR A 87 -5.88 2.40 -14.89
C TYR A 87 -7.36 1.99 -14.86
N PHE A 88 -8.23 2.92 -14.51
CA PHE A 88 -9.66 2.68 -14.48
C PHE A 88 -10.31 3.33 -15.68
N ILE A 89 -11.37 2.71 -16.18
CA ILE A 89 -12.36 3.41 -17.01
C ILE A 89 -13.62 3.51 -16.19
N ILE A 90 -14.16 4.72 -16.16
CA ILE A 90 -15.47 5.00 -15.60
C ILE A 90 -16.36 5.34 -16.78
N THR A 91 -17.33 4.48 -17.03
CA THR A 91 -18.38 4.71 -18.02
C THR A 91 -19.67 4.92 -17.29
N LEU A 92 -20.30 6.04 -17.58
CA LEU A 92 -21.54 6.43 -16.92
C LEU A 92 -22.62 6.58 -17.95
N ILE A 93 -23.63 5.73 -17.80
CA ILE A 93 -24.93 5.82 -18.45
C ILE A 93 -25.89 6.29 -17.33
N GLU A 94 -27.14 5.77 -17.29
CA GLU A 94 -27.98 5.77 -16.08
C GLU A 94 -27.41 4.83 -14.99
N SER A 95 -26.48 3.95 -15.37
CA SER A 95 -25.71 3.03 -14.53
C SER A 95 -24.21 3.37 -14.56
N THR A 96 -23.44 2.86 -13.59
CA THR A 96 -21.99 3.11 -13.47
C THR A 96 -21.18 1.85 -13.68
N LEU A 97 -20.37 1.82 -14.72
CA LEU A 97 -19.45 0.72 -15.02
C LEU A 97 -18.02 1.17 -14.71
N ILE A 98 -17.34 0.41 -13.84
CA ILE A 98 -15.96 0.69 -13.44
C ILE A 98 -15.09 -0.50 -13.84
N GLY A 99 -14.27 -0.32 -14.88
CA GLY A 99 -13.34 -1.33 -15.37
C GLY A 99 -11.93 -1.12 -14.82
N LEU A 100 -11.31 -2.17 -14.26
CA LEU A 100 -9.88 -2.16 -13.91
C LEU A 100 -9.07 -2.76 -15.05
N ILE A 101 -8.30 -1.94 -15.78
CA ILE A 101 -7.46 -2.45 -16.85
C ILE A 101 -6.10 -2.87 -16.31
N SER A 102 -5.77 -4.16 -16.45
CA SER A 102 -4.49 -4.70 -16.01
C SER A 102 -3.57 -5.04 -17.16
N GLY A 103 -2.37 -4.46 -17.17
CA GLY A 103 -1.35 -4.84 -18.16
C GLY A 103 -1.61 -4.32 -19.58
N GLY A 104 -2.64 -3.50 -19.78
CA GLY A 104 -3.10 -3.06 -21.11
C GLY A 104 -4.09 -4.04 -21.74
N ASP A 105 -4.59 -5.00 -20.96
CA ASP A 105 -5.67 -5.90 -21.38
C ASP A 105 -7.02 -5.30 -20.98
N GLU A 106 -7.79 -4.93 -21.99
CA GLU A 106 -9.08 -4.25 -21.90
C GLU A 106 -10.25 -5.22 -22.10
N SER A 107 -9.96 -6.49 -22.39
CA SER A 107 -10.95 -7.46 -22.85
C SER A 107 -12.10 -7.64 -21.85
N ALA A 108 -11.79 -7.64 -20.55
CA ALA A 108 -12.81 -7.76 -19.51
C ALA A 108 -13.76 -6.54 -19.45
N TYR A 109 -13.22 -5.34 -19.66
CA TYR A 109 -14.03 -4.12 -19.70
C TYR A 109 -14.90 -4.09 -20.97
N ARG A 110 -14.31 -4.39 -22.13
CA ARG A 110 -15.04 -4.44 -23.41
C ARG A 110 -16.14 -5.51 -23.41
N TRP A 111 -15.84 -6.68 -22.83
CA TRP A 111 -16.83 -7.73 -22.66
C TRP A 111 -18.01 -7.26 -21.81
N GLU A 112 -17.75 -6.57 -20.70
CA GLU A 112 -18.81 -6.04 -19.84
C GLU A 112 -19.64 -4.96 -20.55
N THR A 113 -19.00 -4.08 -21.33
CA THR A 113 -19.73 -3.05 -22.08
C THR A 113 -20.59 -3.64 -23.19
N ASP A 114 -20.08 -4.64 -23.92
CA ASP A 114 -20.83 -5.33 -24.97
C ASP A 114 -21.97 -6.15 -24.37
N HIS A 115 -21.72 -6.80 -23.23
CA HIS A 115 -22.73 -7.52 -22.47
C HIS A 115 -23.83 -6.60 -21.97
N LEU A 116 -23.48 -5.42 -21.45
CA LEU A 116 -24.45 -4.40 -21.03
C LEU A 116 -25.28 -3.90 -22.21
N GLY A 117 -24.66 -3.62 -23.36
CA GLY A 117 -25.37 -3.24 -24.58
C GLY A 117 -26.37 -4.31 -25.03
N THR A 118 -25.95 -5.58 -25.00
CA THR A 118 -26.81 -6.73 -25.32
C THR A 118 -27.96 -6.85 -24.32
N TRP A 119 -27.68 -6.75 -23.03
CA TRP A 119 -28.70 -6.81 -21.98
C TRP A 119 -29.72 -5.68 -22.11
N CYS A 120 -29.27 -4.45 -22.38
CA CYS A 120 -30.18 -3.33 -22.63
C CYS A 120 -31.11 -3.62 -23.81
N GLY A 121 -30.56 -4.09 -24.93
CA GLY A 121 -31.36 -4.47 -26.10
C GLY A 121 -32.39 -5.56 -25.80
N LEU A 122 -32.01 -6.58 -25.02
CA LEU A 122 -32.91 -7.66 -24.60
C LEU A 122 -34.01 -7.19 -23.63
N ASN A 123 -33.79 -6.09 -22.91
CA ASN A 123 -34.74 -5.52 -21.95
C ASN A 123 -35.46 -4.27 -22.51
N ASN A 124 -35.41 -4.06 -23.83
CA ASN A 124 -36.03 -2.91 -24.50
C ASN A 124 -35.57 -1.54 -23.95
N LEU A 125 -34.30 -1.47 -23.53
CA LEU A 125 -33.64 -0.25 -23.08
C LEU A 125 -32.68 0.26 -24.15
N GLU A 126 -32.70 1.57 -24.40
CA GLU A 126 -31.78 2.22 -25.34
C GLU A 126 -30.72 3.03 -24.58
N LEU A 127 -29.45 2.83 -24.92
CA LEU A 127 -28.34 3.57 -24.33
C LEU A 127 -28.22 4.95 -24.96
N ASN A 128 -28.33 6.00 -24.15
CA ASN A 128 -28.13 7.36 -24.61
C ASN A 128 -26.63 7.70 -24.74
N ALA A 129 -26.09 7.54 -25.95
CA ALA A 129 -24.69 7.83 -26.25
C ALA A 129 -24.29 9.30 -25.95
N LEU A 130 -25.22 10.25 -26.12
CA LEU A 130 -24.95 11.68 -25.87
C LEU A 130 -24.77 12.01 -24.37
N LYS A 131 -25.41 11.24 -23.49
CA LYS A 131 -25.25 11.36 -22.03
C LYS A 131 -24.14 10.47 -21.50
N THR A 132 -23.68 9.50 -22.30
CA THR A 132 -22.64 8.58 -21.89
C THR A 132 -21.30 9.28 -21.91
N VAL A 133 -20.53 9.11 -20.84
CA VAL A 133 -19.21 9.70 -20.72
C VAL A 133 -18.22 8.63 -20.32
N GLU A 134 -17.15 8.54 -21.10
CA GLU A 134 -16.00 7.70 -20.80
C GLU A 134 -14.86 8.57 -20.27
N MET A 135 -14.31 8.17 -19.13
CA MET A 135 -13.14 8.81 -18.52
C MET A 135 -12.15 7.76 -18.04
N ASP A 136 -10.91 7.87 -18.50
CA ASP A 136 -9.80 7.05 -18.02
C ASP A 136 -9.10 7.73 -16.84
N VAL A 137 -8.77 6.96 -15.81
CA VAL A 137 -8.03 7.45 -14.64
C VAL A 137 -6.71 6.70 -14.55
N ASP A 138 -5.64 7.37 -14.98
CA ASP A 138 -4.29 6.82 -15.03
C ASP A 138 -3.29 7.62 -14.17
N PHE A 139 -2.66 6.93 -13.21
CA PHE A 139 -1.59 7.48 -12.38
C PHE A 139 -0.22 6.84 -12.65
N ARG A 140 -0.06 6.13 -13.78
CA ARG A 140 1.22 5.57 -14.21
C ARG A 140 2.22 6.70 -14.49
N LYS A 141 3.47 6.55 -14.04
CA LYS A 141 4.56 7.51 -14.32
C LYS A 141 5.04 7.50 -15.77
N ASN A 142 4.79 6.40 -16.48
CA ASN A 142 5.15 6.23 -17.89
C ASN A 142 3.87 5.86 -18.62
N THR A 143 3.21 6.87 -19.15
CA THR A 143 2.01 6.79 -19.97
C THR A 143 2.44 6.30 -21.35
N ALA A 144 2.06 5.09 -21.74
CA ALA A 144 1.79 4.89 -23.16
C ALA A 144 0.41 5.52 -23.37
N PRO A 145 0.19 6.28 -24.46
CA PRO A 145 -1.15 6.77 -24.78
C PRO A 145 -2.09 5.55 -24.75
N PRO A 146 -3.13 5.54 -23.90
CA PRO A 146 -4.19 4.58 -24.12
C PRO A 146 -4.72 4.83 -25.54
N ALA A 147 -4.93 3.77 -26.31
CA ALA A 147 -5.72 3.91 -27.53
C ALA A 147 -7.07 4.51 -27.12
N PRO A 148 -7.68 5.41 -27.91
CA PRO A 148 -9.03 5.88 -27.61
C PRO A 148 -9.92 4.66 -27.53
N ILE A 149 -10.41 4.39 -26.33
CA ILE A 149 -11.49 3.43 -26.13
C ILE A 149 -12.70 4.30 -26.36
N THR A 150 -13.26 4.21 -27.54
CA THR A 150 -14.54 4.80 -27.85
C THR A 150 -15.56 3.70 -27.67
N LEU A 151 -16.18 3.63 -26.49
CA LEU A 151 -17.46 2.95 -26.41
C LEU A 151 -18.46 3.78 -27.23
N CYS A 152 -18.95 3.23 -28.35
CA CYS A 152 -20.02 3.83 -29.17
C CYS A 152 -19.77 5.30 -29.59
N ASP A 153 -18.56 5.66 -30.02
CA ASP A 153 -18.21 7.02 -30.45
C ASP A 153 -18.46 8.12 -29.39
N SER A 154 -18.57 7.73 -28.11
CA SER A 154 -18.79 8.65 -26.99
C SER A 154 -17.64 9.66 -26.88
N PRO A 155 -17.94 10.94 -26.60
CA PRO A 155 -16.91 11.94 -26.40
C PRO A 155 -16.08 11.62 -25.16
N TYR A 156 -14.75 11.66 -25.32
CA TYR A 156 -13.79 11.56 -24.23
C TYR A 156 -13.81 12.84 -23.39
N HIS A 157 -13.95 12.71 -22.07
CA HIS A 157 -13.93 13.87 -21.17
C HIS A 157 -12.91 13.71 -20.03
N SER A 158 -12.10 14.75 -19.83
CA SER A 158 -11.14 14.84 -18.70
C SER A 158 -11.83 15.15 -17.36
N SER A 159 -13.10 15.53 -17.38
CA SER A 159 -13.95 15.67 -16.20
C SER A 159 -15.41 15.64 -16.58
N PHE A 160 -16.26 15.15 -15.69
CA PHE A 160 -17.71 15.10 -15.92
C PHE A 160 -18.48 15.24 -14.59
N ARG A 161 -19.79 15.50 -14.67
CA ARG A 161 -20.65 15.61 -13.49
C ARG A 161 -21.33 14.27 -13.18
N PHE A 162 -21.01 13.69 -12.02
CA PHE A 162 -21.66 12.51 -11.47
C PHE A 162 -22.54 12.87 -10.27
N LEU A 163 -23.84 12.58 -10.31
CA LEU A 163 -24.75 12.74 -9.16
C LEU A 163 -24.57 14.11 -8.45
N GLY A 164 -24.40 15.17 -9.25
CA GLY A 164 -24.20 16.54 -8.76
C GLY A 164 -22.75 16.95 -8.46
N SER A 165 -21.80 16.02 -8.35
CA SER A 165 -20.37 16.28 -8.10
C SER A 165 -19.54 16.19 -9.38
N ILE A 166 -18.52 17.03 -9.54
CA ILE A 166 -17.62 16.94 -10.70
C ILE A 166 -16.45 16.01 -10.36
N ILE A 167 -16.26 14.97 -11.17
CA ILE A 167 -15.11 14.07 -11.06
C ILE A 167 -14.15 14.42 -12.19
N SER A 168 -12.88 14.67 -11.83
CA SER A 168 -11.80 14.91 -12.79
C SER A 168 -10.94 13.65 -12.95
N GLN A 169 -10.36 13.48 -14.13
CA GLN A 169 -9.45 12.38 -14.47
C GLN A 169 -8.26 12.26 -13.49
N ASP A 170 -7.72 13.39 -13.02
CA ASP A 170 -6.63 13.41 -12.05
C ASP A 170 -7.07 13.17 -10.59
N LEU A 171 -8.39 12.93 -10.40
CA LEU A 171 -9.11 12.83 -9.14
C LEU A 171 -8.79 13.98 -8.18
N LYS A 172 -8.53 15.18 -8.70
CA LYS A 172 -8.55 16.41 -7.92
C LYS A 172 -9.96 16.98 -7.89
N TRP A 173 -10.23 17.77 -6.86
CA TRP A 173 -11.57 18.29 -6.57
C TRP A 173 -11.73 19.78 -6.87
N GLU A 174 -10.74 20.41 -7.52
CA GLU A 174 -10.76 21.86 -7.77
C GLU A 174 -11.95 22.29 -8.63
N LEU A 175 -12.28 21.55 -9.69
CA LEU A 175 -13.45 21.85 -10.54
C LEU A 175 -14.75 21.73 -9.76
N ASN A 176 -14.91 20.66 -8.98
CA ASN A 176 -16.07 20.46 -8.11
C ASN A 176 -16.21 21.58 -7.08
N ILE A 177 -15.12 21.89 -6.36
CA ILE A 177 -15.11 22.92 -5.32
C ILE A 177 -15.37 24.30 -5.91
N SER A 178 -14.85 24.58 -7.11
CA SER A 178 -15.14 25.83 -7.81
C SER A 178 -16.62 25.93 -8.19
N SER A 179 -17.24 24.82 -8.63
CA SER A 179 -18.68 24.76 -8.90
C SER A 179 -19.52 24.98 -7.63
N ILE A 180 -19.16 24.31 -6.52
CA ILE A 180 -19.80 24.49 -5.19
C ILE A 180 -19.66 25.93 -4.72
N THR A 181 -18.45 26.50 -4.83
CA THR A 181 -18.15 27.89 -4.42
C THR A 181 -19.04 28.87 -5.17
N LYS A 182 -19.12 28.76 -6.50
CA LYS A 182 -19.98 29.63 -7.33
C LYS A 182 -21.44 29.54 -6.90
N LYS A 183 -21.97 28.32 -6.74
CA LYS A 183 -23.36 28.10 -6.30
C LYS A 183 -23.63 28.68 -4.92
N ALA A 184 -22.76 28.41 -3.94
CA ALA A 184 -22.91 28.93 -2.58
C ALA A 184 -22.82 30.47 -2.54
N GLN A 185 -21.93 31.07 -3.33
CA GLN A 185 -21.82 32.53 -3.44
C GLN A 185 -23.07 33.17 -4.05
N GLN A 186 -23.70 32.54 -5.04
CA GLN A 186 -24.99 33.01 -5.56
C GLN A 186 -26.06 33.01 -4.45
N ARG A 187 -26.11 31.95 -3.62
CA ARG A 187 -27.06 31.85 -2.50
C ARG A 187 -26.80 32.84 -1.37
N MET A 188 -25.55 33.26 -1.18
CA MET A 188 -25.19 34.31 -0.24
C MET A 188 -25.87 35.65 -0.55
N ASN A 189 -26.23 35.93 -1.81
CA ASN A 189 -26.96 37.15 -2.14
C ASN A 189 -28.32 37.19 -1.42
N PHE A 190 -29.07 36.08 -1.47
CA PHE A 190 -30.35 35.97 -0.78
C PHE A 190 -30.19 36.10 0.74
N LEU A 191 -29.17 35.48 1.34
CA LEU A 191 -28.92 35.64 2.78
C LEU A 191 -28.68 37.12 3.17
N ARG A 192 -27.95 37.89 2.33
CA ARG A 192 -27.78 39.34 2.55
C ARG A 192 -29.08 40.11 2.40
N GLN A 193 -29.95 39.73 1.47
CA GLN A 193 -31.26 40.34 1.32
C GLN A 193 -32.13 40.09 2.56
N LEU A 194 -32.15 38.86 3.09
CA LEU A 194 -32.87 38.55 4.33
C LEU A 194 -32.39 39.42 5.50
N LYS A 195 -31.08 39.69 5.58
CA LYS A 195 -30.54 40.61 6.58
C LYS A 195 -31.05 42.06 6.39
N LYS A 196 -31.18 42.53 5.15
CA LYS A 196 -31.73 43.88 4.84
C LYS A 196 -33.19 44.03 5.27
N PHE A 197 -33.98 42.95 5.15
CA PHE A 197 -35.36 42.90 5.63
C PHE A 197 -35.48 42.69 7.15
N ASN A 198 -34.36 42.79 7.89
CA ASN A 198 -34.31 42.65 9.35
C ASN A 198 -34.91 41.33 9.87
N LEU A 199 -34.78 40.23 9.12
CA LEU A 199 -35.26 38.94 9.59
C LEU A 199 -34.57 38.52 10.90
N PRO A 200 -35.28 37.77 11.78
CA PRO A 200 -34.70 37.20 12.97
C PRO A 200 -33.48 36.32 12.65
N LYS A 201 -32.49 36.39 13.53
CA LYS A 201 -31.25 35.62 13.41
C LYS A 201 -31.47 34.12 13.25
N THR A 202 -32.43 33.56 13.99
CA THR A 202 -32.82 32.15 13.93
C THR A 202 -33.29 31.76 12.52
N MET A 203 -34.12 32.58 11.88
CA MET A 203 -34.58 32.33 10.52
C MET A 203 -33.45 32.37 9.50
N MET A 204 -32.51 33.32 9.66
CA MET A 204 -31.33 33.38 8.79
C MET A 204 -30.40 32.15 8.97
N VAL A 205 -30.27 31.62 10.19
CA VAL A 205 -29.53 30.37 10.44
C VAL A 205 -30.22 29.18 9.76
N HIS A 206 -31.55 29.07 9.86
CA HIS A 206 -32.31 28.03 9.15
C HIS A 206 -32.13 28.13 7.64
N PHE A 207 -32.22 29.35 7.09
CA PHE A 207 -31.96 29.59 5.66
C PHE A 207 -30.56 29.17 5.25
N TYR A 208 -29.54 29.57 6.02
CA TYR A 208 -28.15 29.16 5.79
C TYR A 208 -28.02 27.64 5.77
N THR A 209 -28.56 26.96 6.78
CA THR A 209 -28.45 25.51 6.94
C THR A 209 -29.14 24.79 5.77
N ALA A 210 -30.34 25.24 5.38
CA ALA A 210 -31.12 24.61 4.33
C ALA A 210 -30.55 24.85 2.92
N ILE A 211 -30.04 26.05 2.65
CA ILE A 211 -29.73 26.47 1.27
C ILE A 211 -28.23 26.55 0.99
N ILE A 212 -27.43 27.05 1.92
CA ILE A 212 -26.00 27.30 1.70
C ILE A 212 -25.19 26.11 2.23
N GLU A 213 -25.42 25.69 3.47
CA GLU A 213 -24.74 24.54 4.06
C GLU A 213 -25.03 23.26 3.27
N SER A 214 -26.26 23.07 2.77
CA SER A 214 -26.61 21.91 1.93
C SER A 214 -25.77 21.84 0.65
N ILE A 215 -25.49 22.98 0.00
CA ILE A 215 -24.59 23.07 -1.16
C ILE A 215 -23.15 22.73 -0.74
N LEU A 216 -22.66 23.31 0.36
CA LEU A 216 -21.32 23.07 0.89
C LEU A 216 -21.11 21.61 1.33
N CYS A 217 -22.17 20.97 1.82
CA CYS A 217 -22.15 19.59 2.31
C CYS A 217 -22.41 18.56 1.21
N SER A 218 -22.76 18.98 -0.02
CA SER A 218 -23.02 18.06 -1.13
C SER A 218 -21.79 17.18 -1.40
N SER A 219 -21.95 15.87 -1.21
CA SER A 219 -20.88 14.86 -1.31
C SER A 219 -19.61 15.18 -0.51
N ILE A 220 -19.69 15.98 0.57
CA ILE A 220 -18.52 16.46 1.33
C ILE A 220 -17.64 15.33 1.85
N THR A 221 -18.24 14.18 2.17
CA THR A 221 -17.56 12.97 2.64
C THR A 221 -16.62 12.36 1.58
N VAL A 222 -16.81 12.69 0.31
CA VAL A 222 -16.06 12.16 -0.82
C VAL A 222 -14.84 13.03 -1.12
N TRP A 223 -15.01 14.35 -1.16
CA TRP A 223 -14.01 15.27 -1.69
C TRP A 223 -13.22 16.05 -0.64
N TYR A 224 -13.77 16.30 0.55
CA TYR A 224 -13.16 17.23 1.52
C TYR A 224 -11.78 16.78 1.99
N ALA A 225 -11.62 15.51 2.37
CA ALA A 225 -10.35 14.99 2.84
C ALA A 225 -9.25 15.12 1.77
N ALA A 226 -9.61 14.98 0.49
CA ALA A 226 -8.71 15.09 -0.65
C ALA A 226 -8.51 16.53 -1.16
N ALA A 227 -9.27 17.50 -0.66
CA ALA A 227 -9.15 18.91 -1.04
C ALA A 227 -7.87 19.56 -0.50
N THR A 228 -7.33 20.51 -1.25
CA THR A 228 -6.14 21.27 -0.85
C THR A 228 -6.46 22.23 0.32
N ALA A 229 -5.45 22.66 1.06
CA ALA A 229 -5.63 23.67 2.11
C ALA A 229 -6.19 24.99 1.54
N LYS A 230 -5.75 25.38 0.34
CA LYS A 230 -6.26 26.54 -0.40
C LYS A 230 -7.77 26.42 -0.66
N ASP A 231 -8.20 25.26 -1.16
CA ASP A 231 -9.62 25.00 -1.44
C ASP A 231 -10.48 25.00 -0.18
N LYS A 232 -10.01 24.36 0.89
CA LYS A 232 -10.67 24.35 2.20
C LYS A 232 -10.82 25.79 2.74
N GLY A 233 -9.76 26.60 2.63
CA GLY A 233 -9.79 28.00 3.02
C GLY A 233 -10.80 28.82 2.21
N ARG A 234 -10.87 28.60 0.89
CA ARG A 234 -11.83 29.28 0.00
C ARG A 234 -13.28 28.98 0.39
N LEU A 235 -13.62 27.73 0.67
CA LEU A 235 -14.95 27.35 1.12
C LEU A 235 -15.25 27.85 2.54
N GLN A 236 -14.27 27.79 3.46
CA GLN A 236 -14.44 28.31 4.82
C GLN A 236 -14.75 29.81 4.83
N ARG A 237 -14.20 30.60 3.90
CA ARG A 237 -14.53 32.03 3.78
C ARG A 237 -16.01 32.27 3.53
N ILE A 238 -16.71 31.40 2.81
CA ILE A 238 -18.16 31.52 2.58
C ILE A 238 -18.90 31.39 3.91
N ILE A 239 -18.51 30.42 4.74
CA ILE A 239 -19.06 30.25 6.09
C ILE A 239 -18.77 31.50 6.93
N ARG A 240 -17.53 31.99 6.95
CA ARG A 240 -17.17 33.23 7.67
C ARG A 240 -17.96 34.45 7.20
N SER A 241 -18.25 34.55 5.91
CA SER A 241 -19.11 35.60 5.37
C SER A 241 -20.55 35.46 5.86
N ALA A 242 -21.09 34.24 5.93
CA ALA A 242 -22.42 34.00 6.49
C ALA A 242 -22.47 34.34 7.99
N GLU A 243 -21.46 33.95 8.77
CA GLU A 243 -21.34 34.32 10.18
C GLU A 243 -21.41 35.84 10.38
N LYS A 244 -20.71 36.61 9.55
CA LYS A 244 -20.73 38.08 9.59
C LYS A 244 -22.10 38.67 9.25
N VAL A 245 -22.81 38.10 8.27
CA VAL A 245 -24.15 38.59 7.89
C VAL A 245 -25.18 38.28 8.98
N ILE A 246 -25.10 37.10 9.57
CA ILE A 246 -26.07 36.61 10.55
C ILE A 246 -25.77 37.15 11.97
N GLY A 247 -24.49 37.29 12.32
CA GLY A 247 -24.04 37.67 13.65
C GLY A 247 -23.97 36.50 14.65
N CYS A 248 -23.73 35.26 14.20
CA CYS A 248 -23.37 34.12 15.07
C CYS A 248 -22.26 33.28 14.46
N ASN A 249 -21.64 32.48 15.33
CA ASN A 249 -20.80 31.36 14.93
C ASN A 249 -21.63 30.29 14.23
N LEU A 250 -21.07 29.74 13.15
CA LEU A 250 -21.60 28.62 12.40
C LEU A 250 -20.60 27.45 12.46
N PRO A 251 -21.05 26.19 12.25
CA PRO A 251 -20.13 25.06 12.20
C PRO A 251 -19.04 25.27 11.15
N SER A 252 -17.78 24.98 11.50
CA SER A 252 -16.71 25.08 10.51
C SER A 252 -16.89 24.02 9.42
N LEU A 253 -16.29 24.24 8.25
CA LEU A 253 -16.31 23.27 7.16
C LEU A 253 -15.70 21.92 7.59
N GLN A 254 -14.73 21.95 8.50
CA GLN A 254 -14.14 20.76 9.08
C GLN A 254 -15.13 20.00 9.98
N ASP A 255 -15.88 20.72 10.80
CA ASP A 255 -16.90 20.12 11.69
C ASP A 255 -18.04 19.51 10.88
N LEU A 256 -18.48 20.21 9.82
CA LEU A 256 -19.46 19.70 8.86
C LEU A 256 -18.96 18.41 8.22
N PHE A 257 -17.73 18.39 7.70
CA PHE A 257 -17.14 17.17 7.15
C PHE A 257 -17.06 16.03 8.18
N ALA A 258 -16.57 16.31 9.39
CA ALA A 258 -16.40 15.32 10.44
C ALA A 258 -17.76 14.73 10.85
N SER A 259 -18.75 15.59 11.12
CA SER A 259 -20.12 15.21 11.48
C SER A 259 -20.77 14.32 10.41
N ARG A 260 -20.73 14.75 9.13
CA ARG A 260 -21.33 14.00 8.01
C ARG A 260 -20.61 12.66 7.79
N THR A 261 -19.29 12.64 7.90
CA THR A 261 -18.47 11.42 7.74
C THR A 261 -18.77 10.42 8.85
N LEU A 262 -18.79 10.85 10.10
CA LEU A 262 -19.12 10.02 11.25
C LEU A 262 -20.55 9.47 11.15
N LYS A 263 -21.53 10.31 10.82
CA LYS A 263 -22.93 9.87 10.64
C LYS A 263 -23.07 8.83 9.54
N ARG A 264 -22.36 8.98 8.42
CA ARG A 264 -22.39 7.99 7.33
C ARG A 264 -21.68 6.69 7.73
N ALA A 265 -20.50 6.78 8.32
CA ALA A 265 -19.73 5.61 8.72
C ALA A 265 -20.44 4.78 9.80
N ARG A 266 -21.06 5.42 10.79
CA ARG A 266 -21.86 4.74 11.82
C ARG A 266 -23.04 3.98 11.23
N ARG A 267 -23.73 4.54 10.21
CA ARG A 267 -24.81 3.84 9.50
C ARG A 267 -24.31 2.59 8.78
N ILE A 268 -23.15 2.67 8.11
CA ILE A 268 -22.54 1.51 7.44
C ILE A 268 -22.14 0.43 8.45
N VAL A 269 -21.59 0.83 9.60
CA VAL A 269 -21.23 -0.13 10.67
C VAL A 269 -22.47 -0.75 11.31
N ALA A 270 -23.57 -0.01 11.45
CA ALA A 270 -24.80 -0.50 12.04
C ALA A 270 -25.60 -1.44 11.12
N ASP A 271 -25.31 -1.46 9.82
CA ASP A 271 -26.01 -2.26 8.82
C ASP A 271 -25.10 -3.38 8.28
N PRO A 272 -25.26 -4.63 8.75
CA PRO A 272 -24.50 -5.78 8.26
C PRO A 272 -24.75 -6.11 6.78
N SER A 273 -25.89 -5.69 6.21
CA SER A 273 -26.22 -5.93 4.80
C SER A 273 -25.57 -4.93 3.86
N HIS A 274 -25.02 -3.83 4.40
CA HIS A 274 -24.42 -2.80 3.60
C HIS A 274 -23.17 -3.34 2.86
N PRO A 275 -23.01 -3.11 1.54
CA PRO A 275 -21.92 -3.70 0.75
C PRO A 275 -20.51 -3.28 1.21
N ALA A 276 -20.43 -2.18 1.95
CA ALA A 276 -19.20 -1.67 2.53
C ALA A 276 -19.02 -1.95 4.04
N HIS A 277 -19.88 -2.77 4.66
CA HIS A 277 -19.81 -3.11 6.09
C HIS A 277 -18.43 -3.69 6.45
N ASP A 278 -17.94 -4.63 5.64
CA ASP A 278 -16.65 -5.30 5.81
C ASP A 278 -15.43 -4.38 5.68
N LEU A 279 -15.62 -3.14 5.20
CA LEU A 279 -14.55 -2.14 5.16
C LEU A 279 -14.40 -1.39 6.49
N LEU A 280 -15.39 -1.45 7.39
CA LEU A 280 -15.44 -0.74 8.66
C LEU A 280 -15.56 -1.71 9.85
N VAL A 281 -14.63 -2.66 9.94
CA VAL A 281 -14.68 -3.72 10.95
C VAL A 281 -14.14 -3.24 12.31
N PRO A 282 -14.88 -3.42 13.42
CA PRO A 282 -14.38 -3.11 14.75
C PRO A 282 -13.24 -4.04 15.20
N LEU A 283 -12.40 -3.55 16.12
CA LEU A 283 -11.46 -4.38 16.88
C LEU A 283 -12.21 -5.19 17.96
N PRO A 284 -11.59 -6.25 18.52
CA PRO A 284 -12.23 -7.07 19.57
C PRO A 284 -12.75 -6.27 20.77
N SER A 285 -12.13 -5.14 21.08
CA SER A 285 -12.60 -4.25 22.14
C SER A 285 -13.91 -3.50 21.82
N GLY A 286 -14.37 -3.50 20.56
CA GLY A 286 -15.53 -2.74 20.08
C GLY A 286 -15.33 -1.21 20.07
N ARG A 287 -14.22 -0.71 20.62
CA ARG A 287 -13.99 0.72 20.82
C ARG A 287 -13.52 1.43 19.56
N MET A 288 -12.69 0.77 18.76
CA MET A 288 -12.03 1.31 17.57
C MET A 288 -12.27 0.43 16.34
N LEU A 289 -12.14 1.03 15.16
CA LEU A 289 -12.14 0.32 13.89
C LEU A 289 -10.74 -0.10 13.47
N LYS A 290 -10.65 -1.24 12.78
CA LYS A 290 -9.41 -1.74 12.15
C LYS A 290 -8.90 -0.70 11.15
N SER A 291 -7.66 -0.26 11.34
CA SER A 291 -7.03 0.72 10.45
C SER A 291 -6.87 0.17 9.04
N ILE A 292 -7.29 0.97 8.04
CA ILE A 292 -7.10 0.63 6.63
C ILE A 292 -5.69 1.03 6.19
N ARG A 293 -4.89 0.05 5.78
CA ARG A 293 -3.51 0.31 5.34
C ARG A 293 -3.49 0.96 3.96
N THR A 294 -3.05 2.21 3.91
CA THR A 294 -2.90 2.97 2.66
C THR A 294 -1.43 3.10 2.26
N LYS A 295 -1.17 3.28 0.96
CA LYS A 295 0.19 3.46 0.40
C LYS A 295 0.41 4.84 -0.22
N THR A 296 -0.68 5.59 -0.41
CA THR A 296 -0.70 6.88 -1.09
C THR A 296 -1.57 7.82 -0.29
N SER A 297 -1.24 9.12 -0.32
CA SER A 297 -2.09 10.16 0.26
C SER A 297 -3.48 10.16 -0.37
N ARG A 298 -3.58 9.91 -1.68
CA ARG A 298 -4.85 9.79 -2.39
C ARG A 298 -5.79 8.76 -1.75
N HIS A 299 -5.32 7.53 -1.50
CA HIS A 299 -6.14 6.52 -0.85
C HIS A 299 -6.43 6.89 0.61
N MET A 300 -5.44 7.43 1.34
CA MET A 300 -5.64 7.89 2.71
C MET A 300 -6.74 8.95 2.83
N ASN A 301 -6.87 9.80 1.83
CA ASN A 301 -7.84 10.88 1.77
C ASN A 301 -9.19 10.47 1.15
N CYS A 302 -9.42 9.18 0.91
CA CYS A 302 -10.74 8.66 0.54
C CYS A 302 -11.63 8.51 1.78
N PHE A 303 -12.93 8.28 1.55
CA PHE A 303 -13.94 8.15 2.60
C PHE A 303 -13.57 7.14 3.68
N PHE A 304 -13.31 5.87 3.34
CA PHE A 304 -13.14 4.82 4.34
C PHE A 304 -11.94 5.04 5.28
N PRO A 305 -10.71 5.31 4.80
CA PRO A 305 -9.60 5.54 5.71
C PRO A 305 -9.78 6.81 6.54
N SER A 306 -10.39 7.86 5.96
CA SER A 306 -10.71 9.10 6.68
C SER A 306 -11.74 8.85 7.79
N ALA A 307 -12.79 8.08 7.50
CA ALA A 307 -13.84 7.72 8.44
C ALA A 307 -13.30 6.88 9.61
N VAL A 308 -12.46 5.88 9.34
CA VAL A 308 -11.79 5.09 10.37
C VAL A 308 -10.93 5.98 11.25
N GLY A 309 -10.15 6.89 10.65
CA GLY A 309 -9.33 7.84 11.39
C GLY A 309 -10.16 8.76 12.30
N LEU A 310 -11.30 9.26 11.81
CA LEU A 310 -12.19 10.11 12.60
C LEU A 310 -12.87 9.35 13.73
N ILE A 311 -13.37 8.13 13.49
CA ILE A 311 -14.03 7.31 14.52
C ILE A 311 -13.05 6.99 15.64
N ASN A 312 -11.82 6.61 15.29
CA ASN A 312 -10.81 6.24 16.27
C ASN A 312 -10.37 7.46 17.11
N ARG A 313 -10.29 8.66 16.53
CA ARG A 313 -9.96 9.90 17.26
C ARG A 313 -11.11 10.44 18.11
N ALA A 314 -12.35 10.30 17.66
CA ALA A 314 -13.51 10.85 18.36
C ALA A 314 -13.83 10.16 19.70
N ARG A 315 -13.14 9.06 20.02
CA ARG A 315 -13.35 8.25 21.23
C ARG A 315 -12.13 8.17 22.16
N ASP A 316 -11.02 8.83 21.80
CA ASP A 316 -9.90 9.09 22.71
C ASP A 316 -10.00 10.55 23.19
N PRO A 317 -10.72 10.83 24.29
CA PRO A 317 -10.52 12.09 24.98
C PRO A 317 -9.11 12.04 25.60
N HIS A 318 -8.23 12.92 25.14
CA HIS A 318 -7.02 13.25 25.88
C HIS A 318 -7.38 14.02 27.14
#